data_AF-A0A378F8F5-F1
#
_entry.id   AF-A0A378F8F5-F1
#
_cell.length_a   1.000
_cell.length_b   1.000
_cell.length_c   1.000
_cell.angle_alpha   90.00
_cell.angle_beta   90.00
_cell.angle_gamma   90.00
#
_symmetry.space_group_name_H-M   'P 1'
#
loop_
_entity.id
_entity.type
_entity.pdbx_description
1 polymer ?
#
loop_
_entity_poly.entity_id
_entity_poly.type
_entity_poly.pdbx_seq_one_letter_code
_entity_poly.pdbx_strand_id
1 'polypeptide(L)'
;MVIGASNIVGRPMSMELLLAGCTTTVTHRFTKNLRHHVENADLLIVAVGNRALFLASGLKKGRLWSDVGINRLESGKVVGRRGV
;
A
#
# COMPACT_ATOMS: atom_id res chain seq x y z
N MET A 1 4.74 -4.53 4.10
CA MET A 1 4.60 -3.09 4.44
C MET A 1 3.27 -2.57 3.92
N VAL A 2 2.58 -1.77 4.73
CA VAL A 2 1.32 -1.11 4.37
C VAL A 2 1.56 0.39 4.25
N ILE A 3 1.22 0.99 3.11
CA ILE A 3 1.21 2.44 2.89
C ILE A 3 -0.23 2.93 3.04
N GLY A 4 -0.49 3.66 4.11
CA GLY A 4 -1.82 4.11 4.52
C GLY A 4 -2.20 3.51 5.87
N ALA A 5 -2.68 4.37 6.78
CA ALA A 5 -3.03 3.99 8.15
C ALA A 5 -4.51 4.29 8.48
N SER A 6 -5.39 4.14 7.49
CA SER A 6 -6.83 4.36 7.64
C SER A 6 -7.47 3.27 8.53
N ASN A 7 -8.60 3.59 9.14
CA ASN A 7 -9.38 2.61 9.91
C ASN A 7 -10.02 1.53 9.04
N ILE A 8 -10.31 1.85 7.77
CA ILE A 8 -11.02 0.95 6.85
C ILE A 8 -10.10 -0.10 6.23
N VAL A 9 -8.83 0.25 5.96
CA VAL A 9 -7.90 -0.66 5.27
C VAL A 9 -6.57 -0.76 5.99
N GLY A 10 -5.88 0.36 6.22
CA GLY A 10 -4.49 0.33 6.69
C GLY A 10 -4.27 -0.41 8.01
N ARG A 11 -5.08 -0.07 9.02
CA ARG A 11 -5.02 -0.70 10.35
C ARG A 11 -5.46 -2.16 10.34
N PRO A 12 -6.64 -2.56 9.83
CA PRO A 12 -7.02 -3.97 9.79
C PRO A 12 -6.03 -4.81 8.97
N MET A 13 -5.57 -4.31 7.82
CA MET A 13 -4.56 -5.02 7.02
C MET A 13 -3.26 -5.28 7.79
N SER A 14 -2.82 -4.33 8.62
CA SER A 14 -1.63 -4.54 9.44
C SER A 14 -1.80 -5.68 10.45
N MET A 15 -3.00 -5.88 10.97
CA MET A 15 -3.30 -6.99 11.88
C MET A 15 -3.38 -8.32 11.14
N GLU A 16 -4.00 -8.36 9.96
CA GLU A 16 -4.03 -9.56 9.12
C GLU A 16 -2.63 -10.00 8.68
N LEU A 17 -1.73 -9.06 8.37
CA LEU A 17 -0.34 -9.37 8.04
C LEU A 17 0.42 -9.93 9.24
N LEU A 18 0.21 -9.38 10.45
CA LEU A 18 0.79 -9.96 11.67
C LEU A 18 0.23 -11.35 11.96
N LEU A 19 -1.07 -11.57 11.75
CA LEU A 19 -1.72 -12.88 11.89
C LEU A 19 -1.11 -13.91 10.92
N ALA A 20 -0.77 -13.49 9.70
CA ALA A 20 -0.07 -14.30 8.71
C ALA A 20 1.44 -14.47 8.99
N GLY A 21 1.96 -13.95 10.10
CA GLY A 21 3.37 -14.07 10.50
C GLY A 21 4.32 -13.09 9.81
N CYS A 22 3.82 -12.03 9.18
CA CYS A 22 4.66 -11.06 8.49
C CYS A 22 5.25 -10.00 9.44
N THR A 23 6.53 -9.67 9.28
CA THR A 23 7.09 -8.43 9.83
C THR A 23 6.39 -7.23 9.17
N THR A 24 5.66 -6.45 9.98
CA THR A 24 4.72 -5.46 9.45
C THR A 24 5.13 -4.04 9.79
N THR A 25 5.49 -3.27 8.76
CA THR A 25 5.68 -1.81 8.83
C THR A 25 4.46 -1.09 8.26
N VAL A 26 3.89 -0.15 9.02
CA VAL A 26 2.80 0.72 8.57
C VAL A 26 3.32 2.14 8.38
N THR A 27 3.06 2.74 7.22
CA THR A 27 3.43 4.14 6.91
C THR A 27 2.21 4.97 6.54
N HIS A 28 2.37 6.28 6.55
CA HIS A 28 1.32 7.26 6.25
C HIS A 28 1.91 8.54 5.67
N ARG A 29 1.05 9.52 5.35
CA ARG A 29 1.47 10.80 4.73
C ARG A 29 2.57 11.57 5.48
N PHE A 30 2.72 11.36 6.79
CA PHE A 30 3.76 12.01 7.60
C PHE A 30 5.04 11.19 7.77
N THR A 31 5.13 10.00 7.16
CA THR A 31 6.33 9.15 7.26
C THR A 31 7.48 9.80 6.51
N LYS A 32 8.56 10.11 7.23
CA LYS A 32 9.80 10.63 6.64
C LYS A 32 10.51 9.52 5.86
N ASN A 33 11.13 9.88 4.74
CA ASN A 33 11.90 8.95 3.89
C ASN A 33 11.14 7.65 3.54
N LEU A 34 9.91 7.81 3.01
CA LEU A 34 9.06 6.67 2.61
C LEU A 34 9.79 5.68 1.68
N ARG A 35 10.66 6.19 0.79
CA ARG A 35 11.44 5.40 -0.17
C ARG A 35 12.31 4.34 0.51
N HIS A 36 12.99 4.70 1.60
CA HIS A 36 13.81 3.74 2.36
C HIS A 36 12.99 2.56 2.87
N HIS A 37 11.76 2.80 3.35
CA HIS A 37 10.89 1.71 3.80
C HIS A 37 10.42 0.83 2.64
N VAL A 38 10.08 1.44 1.50
CA VAL A 38 9.66 0.74 0.28
C VAL A 38 10.78 -0.16 -0.24
N GLU A 39 12.03 0.32 -0.26
CA GLU A 39 13.19 -0.44 -0.74
C GLU A 39 13.53 -1.67 0.13
N ASN A 40 13.01 -1.74 1.36
CA ASN A 40 13.19 -2.86 2.29
C ASN A 40 11.97 -3.79 2.43
N ALA A 41 10.83 -3.47 1.80
CA ALA A 41 9.62 -4.26 1.90
C ALA A 41 9.48 -5.37 0.83
N ASP A 42 9.44 -6.64 1.21
CA ASP A 42 9.23 -7.76 0.29
C ASP A 42 7.80 -7.81 -0.29
N LEU A 43 6.82 -7.43 0.54
CA LEU A 43 5.41 -7.27 0.20
C LEU A 43 5.00 -5.81 0.43
N LEU A 44 4.36 -5.19 -0.56
CA LEU A 44 3.82 -3.83 -0.46
C LEU A 44 2.31 -3.79 -0.65
N ILE A 45 1.59 -3.28 0.34
CA ILE A 45 0.15 -3.00 0.27
C ILE A 45 -0.05 -1.49 0.22
N VAL A 46 -0.66 -0.97 -0.85
CA VAL A 46 -0.91 0.45 -1.02
C VAL A 46 -2.39 0.73 -0.79
N ALA A 47 -2.72 1.43 0.29
CA ALA A 47 -4.08 1.72 0.75
C ALA A 47 -4.30 3.25 0.84
N VAL A 48 -3.98 3.96 -0.24
CA VAL A 48 -4.09 5.41 -0.33
C VAL A 48 -5.09 5.83 -1.41
N GLY A 49 -6.01 6.73 -1.05
CA GLY A 49 -7.08 7.20 -1.94
C GLY A 49 -6.64 8.26 -2.97
N ASN A 50 -5.34 8.53 -3.13
CA ASN A 50 -4.86 9.49 -4.11
C ASN A 50 -3.87 8.82 -5.08
N ARG A 51 -4.20 8.90 -6.37
CA ARG A 51 -3.60 8.23 -7.53
C ARG A 51 -2.10 8.48 -7.76
N ALA A 52 -1.47 9.37 -6.99
CA ALA A 52 -0.13 9.89 -7.25
C ALA A 52 0.94 9.40 -6.25
N LEU A 53 0.81 8.21 -5.66
CA LEU A 53 1.92 7.62 -4.91
C LEU A 53 2.91 6.93 -5.87
N PHE A 54 3.91 7.73 -6.21
CA PHE A 54 5.19 7.56 -6.90
C PHE A 54 5.96 6.25 -6.58
N LEU A 55 5.35 5.08 -6.75
CA LEU A 55 5.97 3.79 -6.37
C LEU A 55 6.48 2.97 -7.55
N ALA A 56 6.07 3.27 -8.78
CA ALA A 56 6.44 2.46 -9.95
C ALA A 56 7.95 2.55 -10.30
N SER A 57 8.63 3.65 -9.98
CA SER A 57 10.03 3.87 -10.41
C SER A 57 11.10 3.33 -9.44
N GLY A 58 10.72 2.65 -8.35
CA GLY A 58 11.67 2.19 -7.32
C GLY A 58 11.50 0.75 -6.84
N LEU A 59 10.51 0.01 -7.34
CA LEU A 59 10.30 -1.38 -6.93
C LEU A 59 11.29 -2.29 -7.65
N LYS A 60 12.16 -2.95 -6.87
CA LYS A 60 13.05 -4.01 -7.38
C LYS A 60 12.20 -5.11 -8.04
N LYS A 61 12.70 -5.66 -9.16
CA LYS A 61 12.08 -6.81 -9.84
C LYS A 61 11.87 -7.97 -8.87
N GLY A 62 10.70 -8.61 -8.92
CA GLY A 62 10.37 -9.79 -8.10
C GLY A 62 9.63 -9.53 -6.79
N ARG A 63 9.26 -8.27 -6.49
CA ARG A 63 8.43 -7.94 -5.31
C ARG A 63 6.95 -7.94 -5.64
N LEU A 64 6.16 -8.51 -4.72
CA LEU A 64 4.71 -8.50 -4.80
C LEU A 64 4.19 -7.17 -4.26
N TRP A 65 3.37 -6.49 -5.05
CA TRP A 65 2.69 -5.27 -4.61
C TRP A 65 1.21 -5.32 -5.01
N SER A 66 0.35 -4.82 -4.12
CA SER A 66 -1.10 -4.77 -4.33
C SER A 66 -1.61 -3.37 -4.03
N ASP A 67 -2.27 -2.75 -5.02
CA ASP A 67 -2.99 -1.49 -4.86
C ASP A 67 -4.43 -1.79 -4.43
N VAL A 68 -4.72 -1.54 -3.16
CA VAL A 68 -6.04 -1.74 -2.54
C VAL A 68 -6.87 -0.46 -2.65
N GLY A 69 -6.38 0.55 -3.37
CA GLY A 69 -7.11 1.79 -3.62
C GLY A 69 -8.38 1.56 -4.45
N ILE A 70 -9.53 1.53 -3.78
CA ILE A 70 -10.83 1.70 -4.44
C ILE A 70 -11.01 3.20 -4.70
N ASN A 71 -10.76 3.62 -5.94
CA ASN A 71 -11.05 4.99 -6.35
C ASN A 71 -12.50 5.04 -6.87
N ARG A 72 -13.34 5.83 -6.22
CA ARG A 72 -14.64 6.22 -6.78
C ARG A 72 -14.39 7.31 -7.82
N LEU A 73 -14.70 7.03 -9.07
CA LEU A 73 -14.71 8.05 -10.14
C LEU A 73 -15.87 9.02 -9.91
N GLU A 74 -15.77 10.26 -10.41
CA GLU A 74 -16.90 11.23 -10.42
C GLU A 74 -18.16 10.66 -11.09
N SER A 75 -17.99 9.66 -11.96
CA SER A 75 -19.08 8.89 -12.59
C SER A 75 -19.71 7.80 -11.70
N GLY A 76 -19.33 7.69 -10.42
CA GLY A 76 -19.85 6.69 -9.48
C GLY A 76 -19.25 5.28 -9.64
N LYS A 77 -18.41 5.04 -10.65
CA LYS A 77 -17.78 3.73 -10.89
C LYS A 77 -16.66 3.43 -9.89
N VAL A 78 -16.65 2.20 -9.40
CA VAL A 78 -15.60 1.61 -8.54
C VAL A 78 -14.62 0.86 -9.42
N VAL A 79 -13.33 1.20 -9.33
CA VAL A 79 -12.26 0.51 -10.06
C VAL A 79 -11.15 0.15 -9.07
N GLY A 80 -10.75 -1.13 -9.06
CA GLY A 80 -9.52 -1.60 -8.40
C GLY A 80 -8.38 -1.72 -9.41
N ARG A 81 -7.12 -1.63 -8.97
CA ARG A 81 -5.93 -1.87 -9.81
C ARG A 81 -5.32 -3.23 -9.47
N ARG A 82 -5.29 -4.16 -10.44
CA ARG A 82 -4.39 -5.32 -10.36
C ARG A 82 -2.97 -4.88 -10.71
N GLY A 83 -2.05 -5.02 -9.76
CA GLY A 83 -0.63 -5.15 -10.08
C GLY A 83 -0.39 -6.59 -10.55
N VAL A 84 0.11 -6.74 -11.77
CA VAL A 84 0.73 -7.99 -12.25
C VAL A 84 2.24 -7.78 -12.14
#